data_AF-A0A8B6GNA6-F1
#
_entry.id   AF-A0A8B6GNA6-F1
#
_cell.length_a   1.000
_cell.length_b   1.000
_cell.length_c   1.000
_cell.angle_alpha   90.00
_cell.angle_beta   90.00
_cell.angle_gamma   90.00
#
_symmetry.space_group_name_H-M   'P 1'
#
loop_
_entity.id
_entity.type
_entity.pdbx_description
1 polymer ?
#
loop_
_entity_poly.entity_id
_entity_poly.type
_entity_poly.pdbx_seq_one_letter_code
_entity_poly.pdbx_strand_id
1 'polypeptide(L)'
;MADDFQFDPELNYDEATLEQQRQIEKDIADAQPLISDRIGLDQVIKEYTAGEDQVFVRKIEEMKSTYKCVRKTRADGNCFFRAYGYACFENFLTDKADYKRFHEVCDKTKDDLITLGFPQFTIEDFHTNFMEAVTKLETIDQEELISMFNDQGLSDYLVVYL
;
A
#
# COMPACT_ATOMS: atom_id res chain seq x y z
N MET A 1 30.39 14.61 -17.68
CA MET A 1 31.54 14.33 -16.79
C MET A 1 30.92 13.77 -15.53
N ALA A 2 31.20 12.51 -15.19
CA ALA A 2 30.75 11.99 -13.89
C ALA A 2 31.58 12.74 -12.84
N ASP A 3 30.91 13.34 -11.85
CA ASP A 3 31.60 13.80 -10.65
C ASP A 3 32.29 12.58 -10.04
N ASP A 4 33.61 12.63 -9.89
CA ASP A 4 34.35 11.60 -9.19
C ASP A 4 33.87 11.61 -7.73
N PHE A 5 33.32 10.48 -7.28
CA PHE A 5 32.91 10.29 -5.89
C PHE A 5 34.13 10.47 -4.99
N GLN A 6 34.19 11.60 -4.28
CA GLN A 6 35.21 11.86 -3.26
C GLN A 6 34.77 11.24 -1.95
N PHE A 7 35.39 10.13 -1.58
CA PHE A 7 35.18 9.49 -0.29
C PHE A 7 35.77 10.36 0.85
N ASP A 8 34.92 10.72 1.81
CA ASP A 8 35.24 11.46 3.03
C ASP A 8 35.20 10.49 4.23
N PRO A 9 36.36 10.12 4.79
CA PRO A 9 36.42 9.18 5.92
C PRO A 9 35.81 9.73 7.22
N GLU A 10 35.54 11.03 7.32
CA GLU A 10 34.91 11.64 8.50
C GLU A 10 33.37 11.65 8.41
N LEU A 11 32.81 11.37 7.22
CA LEU A 11 31.37 11.33 7.00
C LEU A 11 30.79 9.96 7.36
N ASN A 12 29.75 9.95 8.19
CA ASN A 12 28.93 8.76 8.39
C ASN A 12 27.96 8.58 7.20
N TYR A 13 28.40 7.82 6.20
CA TYR A 13 27.64 7.59 4.97
C TYR A 13 26.30 6.87 5.19
N ASP A 14 26.19 6.01 6.20
CA ASP A 14 24.93 5.35 6.53
C ASP A 14 23.90 6.38 7.00
N GLU A 15 24.31 7.29 7.89
CA GLU A 15 23.45 8.36 8.38
C GLU A 15 23.04 9.33 7.27
N ALA A 16 23.98 9.70 6.40
CA ALA A 16 23.69 10.55 5.23
C ALA A 16 22.70 9.88 4.26
N THR A 17 22.84 8.58 4.04
CA THR A 17 21.93 7.79 3.19
C THR A 17 20.54 7.69 3.79
N LEU A 18 20.45 7.44 5.10
CA LEU A 18 19.18 7.40 5.83
C LEU A 18 18.47 8.76 5.80
N GLU A 19 19.20 9.87 5.91
CA GLU A 19 18.62 11.20 5.80
C GLU A 19 18.10 11.49 4.39
N GLN A 20 18.85 11.12 3.37
CA GLN A 20 18.39 11.23 1.98
C GLN A 20 17.11 10.41 1.75
N GLN A 21 17.08 9.16 2.23
CA GLN A 21 15.90 8.30 2.11
C GLN A 21 14.69 8.92 2.80
N ARG A 22 14.83 9.41 4.04
CA ARG A 22 13.76 10.09 4.78
C ARG A 22 13.22 11.30 4.02
N GLN A 23 14.11 12.09 3.40
CA GLN A 23 13.69 13.26 2.64
C GLN A 23 12.89 12.86 1.38
N ILE A 24 13.33 11.82 0.65
CA ILE A 24 12.61 11.30 -0.52
C ILE A 24 11.24 10.76 -0.11
N GLU A 25 11.18 9.95 0.95
CA GLU A 25 9.93 9.38 1.47
C GLU A 25 8.96 10.48 1.89
N LYS A 26 9.47 11.54 2.53
CA LYS A 26 8.67 12.70 2.90
C LYS A 26 8.12 13.44 1.67
N ASP A 27 8.96 13.72 0.68
CA ASP A 27 8.53 14.41 -0.54
C ASP A 27 7.43 13.60 -1.28
N ILE A 28 7.55 12.27 -1.30
CA ILE A 28 6.54 11.36 -1.85
C ILE A 28 5.25 11.40 -1.00
N ALA A 29 5.38 11.36 0.33
CA ALA A 29 4.24 11.36 1.24
C ALA A 29 3.44 12.68 1.18
N ASP A 30 4.12 13.81 1.01
CA ASP A 30 3.51 15.13 0.84
C ASP A 30 2.78 15.24 -0.51
N ALA A 31 3.23 14.52 -1.54
CA ALA A 31 2.65 14.55 -2.87
C ALA A 31 1.52 13.52 -3.11
N GLN A 32 1.52 12.40 -2.37
CA GLN A 32 0.66 11.26 -2.66
C GLN A 32 0.02 10.70 -1.37
N PRO A 33 -1.31 10.49 -1.33
CA PRO A 33 -1.93 9.72 -0.25
C PRO A 33 -1.49 8.25 -0.33
N LEU A 34 -1.64 7.52 0.77
CA LEU A 34 -1.36 6.08 0.82
C LEU A 34 -2.22 5.32 -0.17
N ILE A 35 -3.51 5.65 -0.19
CA ILE A 35 -4.52 5.14 -1.12
C ILE A 35 -5.29 6.35 -1.67
N SER A 36 -5.29 6.55 -2.99
CA SER A 36 -6.03 7.65 -3.62
C SER A 36 -7.53 7.41 -3.69
N ASP A 37 -8.30 8.40 -4.10
CA ASP A 37 -9.65 8.19 -4.62
C ASP A 37 -9.65 7.40 -5.95
N ARG A 38 -10.83 6.95 -6.36
CA ARG A 38 -11.02 6.36 -7.69
C ARG A 38 -10.88 7.46 -8.74
N ILE A 39 -9.98 7.25 -9.69
CA ILE A 39 -9.78 8.15 -10.82
C ILE A 39 -10.11 7.44 -12.14
N GLY A 40 -10.59 8.21 -13.12
CA GLY A 40 -10.83 7.72 -14.47
C GLY A 40 -9.53 7.51 -15.24
N LEU A 41 -9.52 6.58 -16.19
CA LEU A 41 -8.34 6.28 -17.02
C LEU A 41 -7.94 7.49 -17.90
N ASP A 42 -8.86 8.39 -18.22
CA ASP A 42 -8.56 9.66 -18.88
C ASP A 42 -7.63 10.56 -18.06
N GLN A 43 -7.74 10.52 -16.73
CA GLN A 43 -6.83 11.24 -15.84
C GLN A 43 -5.44 10.63 -15.89
N VAL A 44 -5.34 9.30 -15.93
CA VAL A 44 -4.06 8.58 -16.05
C VAL A 44 -3.40 8.90 -17.40
N ILE A 45 -4.15 8.96 -18.50
CA ILE A 45 -3.61 9.30 -19.83
C ILE A 45 -2.91 10.66 -19.82
N LYS A 46 -3.49 11.67 -19.15
CA LYS A 46 -2.91 13.01 -19.07
C LYS A 46 -1.50 13.02 -18.47
N GLU A 47 -1.16 12.04 -17.64
CA GLU A 47 0.18 11.90 -17.04
C GLU A 47 1.24 11.51 -18.09
N TYR A 48 0.85 10.83 -19.16
CA TYR A 48 1.74 10.36 -20.22
C TYR A 48 1.71 11.25 -21.48
N THR A 49 0.66 12.07 -21.65
CA THR A 49 0.54 12.98 -22.80
C THR A 49 1.63 14.05 -22.80
N ALA A 50 2.06 14.52 -21.63
CA ALA A 50 3.07 15.58 -21.51
C ALA A 50 4.48 15.11 -21.97
N GLY A 51 4.77 13.81 -21.92
CA GLY A 51 6.04 13.22 -22.31
C GLY A 51 6.07 12.63 -23.72
N GLU A 52 5.02 12.85 -24.53
CA GLU A 52 4.85 12.26 -25.87
C GLU A 52 4.90 10.71 -25.90
N ASP A 53 4.54 10.06 -24.78
CA ASP A 53 4.68 8.61 -24.59
C ASP A 53 3.50 7.82 -25.20
N GLN A 54 3.39 7.87 -26.53
CA GLN A 54 2.24 7.35 -27.30
C GLN A 54 2.01 5.83 -27.14
N VAL A 55 3.04 5.09 -26.73
CA VAL A 55 2.90 3.64 -26.44
C VAL A 55 2.10 3.44 -25.16
N PHE A 56 2.39 4.20 -24.09
CA PHE A 56 1.64 4.11 -22.83
C PHE A 56 0.21 4.60 -23.00
N VAL A 57 0.02 5.72 -23.71
CA VAL A 57 -1.33 6.24 -23.99
C VAL A 57 -2.20 5.18 -24.67
N ARG A 58 -1.71 4.52 -25.73
CA ARG A 58 -2.45 3.45 -26.41
C ARG A 58 -2.79 2.28 -25.49
N LYS A 59 -1.85 1.83 -24.65
CA LYS A 59 -2.11 0.75 -23.70
C LYS A 59 -3.20 1.12 -22.69
N ILE A 60 -3.19 2.36 -22.18
CA ILE A 60 -4.22 2.82 -21.23
C ILE A 60 -5.58 2.95 -21.93
N GLU A 61 -5.61 3.38 -23.20
CA GLU A 61 -6.84 3.38 -24.00
C GLU A 61 -7.41 1.97 -24.19
N GLU A 62 -6.56 0.98 -24.48
CA GLU A 62 -6.99 -0.43 -24.57
C GLU A 62 -7.57 -0.94 -23.24
N MET A 63 -6.98 -0.54 -22.10
CA MET A 63 -7.47 -0.91 -20.76
C MET A 63 -8.88 -0.40 -20.46
N LYS A 64 -9.34 0.69 -21.09
CA LYS A 64 -10.70 1.24 -20.90
C LYS A 64 -11.80 0.25 -21.32
N SER A 65 -11.48 -0.70 -22.20
CA SER A 65 -12.41 -1.76 -22.58
C SER A 65 -12.78 -2.68 -21.41
N THR A 66 -11.89 -2.81 -20.41
CA THR A 66 -12.01 -3.75 -19.30
C THR A 66 -12.23 -3.04 -17.96
N TYR A 67 -11.55 -1.91 -17.74
CA TYR A 67 -11.54 -1.20 -16.46
C TYR A 67 -12.11 0.22 -16.62
N LYS A 68 -13.00 0.60 -15.69
CA LYS A 68 -13.64 1.93 -15.68
C LYS A 68 -12.84 2.98 -14.91
N CYS A 69 -12.14 2.55 -13.86
CA CYS A 69 -11.41 3.42 -12.96
C CYS A 69 -10.19 2.68 -12.41
N VAL A 70 -9.27 3.44 -11.84
CA VAL A 70 -8.13 2.93 -11.09
C VAL A 70 -8.04 3.66 -9.75
N ARG A 71 -7.42 3.02 -8.76
CA ARG A 71 -7.00 3.63 -7.51
C ARG A 71 -5.49 3.53 -7.43
N LYS A 72 -4.82 4.63 -7.12
CA LYS A 72 -3.36 4.69 -6.97
C LYS A 72 -2.98 4.42 -5.52
N THR A 73 -1.79 3.85 -5.35
CA THR A 73 -1.15 3.67 -4.05
C THR A 73 0.15 4.47 -4.03
N ARG A 74 0.55 4.98 -2.87
CA ARG A 74 1.84 5.66 -2.70
C ARG A 74 3.00 4.77 -3.15
N ALA A 75 4.01 5.38 -3.79
CA ALA A 75 5.23 4.68 -4.22
C ALA A 75 6.26 4.62 -3.07
N ASP A 76 5.93 3.89 -1.99
CA ASP A 76 6.71 3.80 -0.74
C ASP A 76 7.36 2.43 -0.51
N GLY A 77 7.42 1.58 -1.54
CA GLY A 77 7.91 0.19 -1.43
C GLY A 77 6.88 -0.81 -0.89
N ASN A 78 5.79 -0.34 -0.28
CA ASN A 78 4.70 -1.15 0.26
C ASN A 78 3.47 -1.21 -0.65
N CYS A 79 3.56 -0.59 -1.83
CA CYS A 79 2.45 -0.39 -2.77
C CYS A 79 1.70 -1.69 -3.13
N PHE A 80 2.41 -2.81 -3.30
CA PHE A 80 1.77 -4.10 -3.60
C PHE A 80 0.86 -4.58 -2.47
N PHE A 81 1.41 -4.70 -1.25
CA PHE A 81 0.67 -5.17 -0.08
C PHE A 81 -0.50 -4.23 0.25
N ARG A 82 -0.27 -2.93 0.11
CA ARG A 82 -1.30 -1.91 0.34
C ARG A 82 -2.43 -1.99 -0.68
N ALA A 83 -2.10 -2.13 -1.97
CA ALA A 83 -3.09 -2.30 -3.03
C ALA A 83 -3.89 -3.61 -2.86
N TYR A 84 -3.18 -4.70 -2.56
CA TYR A 84 -3.78 -6.02 -2.33
C TYR A 84 -4.74 -6.01 -1.13
N GLY A 85 -4.28 -5.51 0.01
CA GLY A 85 -5.07 -5.41 1.24
C GLY A 85 -6.33 -4.56 1.03
N TYR A 86 -6.19 -3.36 0.44
CA TYR A 86 -7.33 -2.49 0.18
C TYR A 86 -8.34 -3.15 -0.76
N ALA A 87 -7.89 -3.75 -1.87
CA ALA A 87 -8.77 -4.40 -2.83
C ALA A 87 -9.53 -5.59 -2.22
N CYS A 88 -8.88 -6.38 -1.37
CA CYS A 88 -9.54 -7.47 -0.64
C CYS A 88 -10.60 -6.91 0.33
N PHE A 89 -10.25 -5.91 1.13
CA PHE A 89 -11.15 -5.36 2.13
C PHE A 89 -12.35 -4.66 1.49
N GLU A 90 -12.15 -3.96 0.37
CA GLU A 90 -13.22 -3.35 -0.42
C GLU A 90 -14.19 -4.42 -0.96
N ASN A 91 -13.68 -5.58 -1.39
CA ASN A 91 -14.53 -6.70 -1.82
C ASN A 91 -15.39 -7.24 -0.66
N PHE A 92 -14.80 -7.40 0.52
CA PHE A 92 -15.47 -7.90 1.72
C PHE A 92 -16.58 -6.99 2.28
N LEU A 93 -16.58 -5.70 1.92
CA LEU A 93 -17.71 -4.81 2.24
C LEU A 93 -19.01 -5.31 1.59
N THR A 94 -18.91 -5.95 0.42
CA THR A 94 -20.08 -6.44 -0.34
C THR A 94 -20.25 -7.97 -0.29
N ASP A 95 -19.16 -8.73 -0.32
CA ASP A 95 -19.19 -10.19 -0.25
C ASP A 95 -19.02 -10.70 1.18
N LYS A 96 -20.13 -10.85 1.89
CA LYS A 96 -20.14 -11.31 3.29
C LYS A 96 -19.81 -12.80 3.45
N ALA A 97 -19.91 -13.61 2.39
CA ALA A 97 -19.51 -15.01 2.46
C ALA A 97 -17.99 -15.13 2.40
N ASP A 98 -17.36 -14.41 1.47
CA ASP A 98 -15.90 -14.39 1.35
C ASP A 98 -15.24 -13.70 2.56
N TYR A 99 -15.86 -12.63 3.07
CA TYR A 99 -15.46 -11.99 4.32
C TYR A 99 -15.36 -12.99 5.49
N LYS A 100 -16.41 -13.78 5.74
CA LYS A 100 -16.43 -14.75 6.85
C LYS A 100 -15.34 -15.80 6.68
N ARG A 101 -15.16 -16.31 5.46
CA ARG A 101 -14.10 -17.26 5.12
C ARG A 101 -12.71 -16.65 5.40
N PHE A 102 -12.50 -15.39 5.01
CA PHE A 102 -11.25 -14.67 5.24
C PHE A 102 -10.99 -14.48 6.75
N HIS A 103 -12.00 -14.02 7.50
CA HIS A 103 -11.91 -13.84 8.95
C HIS A 103 -11.48 -15.14 9.66
N GLU A 104 -12.14 -16.26 9.37
CA GLU A 104 -11.81 -17.57 9.97
C GLU A 104 -10.39 -18.06 9.66
N VAL A 105 -9.85 -17.65 8.50
CA VAL A 105 -8.44 -17.92 8.15
C VAL A 105 -7.53 -17.03 8.97
N CYS A 106 -7.78 -15.71 8.98
CA CYS A 106 -6.96 -14.74 9.70
C CYS A 106 -6.91 -14.98 11.22
N ASP A 107 -7.98 -15.53 11.81
CA ASP A 107 -7.98 -15.93 13.22
C ASP A 107 -6.91 -16.99 13.54
N LYS A 108 -6.57 -17.84 12.57
CA LYS A 108 -5.64 -18.96 12.74
C LYS A 108 -4.21 -18.64 12.32
N THR A 109 -4.03 -17.65 11.44
CA THR A 109 -2.71 -17.39 10.84
C THR A 109 -1.64 -17.01 11.86
N LYS A 110 -1.99 -16.37 12.97
CA LYS A 110 -1.02 -16.10 14.05
C LYS A 110 -0.45 -17.39 14.63
N ASP A 111 -1.30 -18.34 14.98
CA ASP A 111 -0.86 -19.60 15.58
C ASP A 111 -0.07 -20.45 14.57
N ASP A 112 -0.43 -20.38 13.28
CA ASP A 112 0.33 -20.99 12.20
C ASP A 112 1.74 -20.37 12.09
N LEU A 113 1.86 -19.04 12.15
CA LEU A 113 3.15 -18.34 12.13
C LEU A 113 4.02 -18.69 13.34
N ILE A 114 3.44 -18.77 14.55
CA ILE A 114 4.16 -19.22 15.75
C ILE A 114 4.68 -20.65 15.57
N THR A 115 3.86 -21.53 15.01
CA THR A 115 4.24 -22.92 14.72
C THR A 115 5.38 -23.00 13.71
N LEU A 116 5.45 -22.06 12.76
CA LEU A 116 6.55 -21.92 11.80
C LEU A 116 7.81 -21.26 12.37
N GLY A 117 7.78 -20.84 13.64
CA GLY A 117 8.94 -20.32 14.36
C GLY A 117 9.01 -18.79 14.45
N PHE A 118 7.98 -18.06 14.04
CA PHE A 118 7.91 -16.62 14.27
C PHE A 118 7.74 -16.35 15.78
N PRO A 119 8.51 -15.42 16.38
CA PRO A 119 8.33 -15.07 17.78
C PRO A 119 6.95 -14.46 18.03
N GLN A 120 6.18 -15.02 18.96
CA GLN A 120 4.83 -14.53 19.27
C GLN A 120 4.83 -13.02 19.56
N PHE A 121 5.74 -12.55 20.42
CA PHE A 121 5.78 -11.16 20.87
C PHE A 121 6.03 -10.16 19.72
N THR A 122 6.62 -10.59 18.59
CA THR A 122 6.87 -9.71 17.45
C THR A 122 5.70 -9.62 16.49
N ILE A 123 4.80 -10.61 16.47
CA ILE A 123 3.68 -10.68 15.52
C ILE A 123 2.32 -10.39 16.14
N GLU A 124 2.21 -10.51 17.46
CA GLU A 124 0.94 -10.41 18.18
C GLU A 124 0.27 -9.05 18.01
N ASP A 125 1.06 -7.96 18.03
CA ASP A 125 0.54 -6.61 17.87
C ASP A 125 0.05 -6.35 16.44
N PHE A 126 0.80 -6.83 15.44
CA PHE A 126 0.39 -6.76 14.03
C PHE A 126 -0.86 -7.59 13.75
N HIS A 127 -0.94 -8.81 14.28
CA HIS A 127 -2.14 -9.64 14.17
C HIS A 127 -3.35 -8.99 14.82
N THR A 128 -3.18 -8.42 16.02
CA THR A 128 -4.26 -7.76 16.75
C THR A 128 -4.82 -6.59 15.96
N ASN A 129 -3.96 -5.68 15.50
CA ASN A 129 -4.36 -4.54 14.68
C ASN A 129 -5.00 -4.99 13.35
N PHE A 130 -4.47 -6.05 12.72
CA PHE A 130 -5.04 -6.62 11.51
C PHE A 130 -6.45 -7.16 11.75
N MET A 131 -6.66 -7.94 12.81
CA MET A 131 -7.97 -8.49 13.15
C MET A 131 -8.98 -7.42 13.57
N GLU A 132 -8.55 -6.37 14.25
CA GLU A 132 -9.40 -5.21 14.54
C GLU A 132 -9.86 -4.52 13.25
N ALA A 133 -8.97 -4.34 12.28
CA ALA A 133 -9.32 -3.77 10.98
C ALA A 133 -10.30 -4.69 10.21
N VAL A 134 -10.06 -6.01 10.20
CA VAL A 134 -10.95 -7.00 9.58
C VAL A 134 -12.32 -7.02 10.25
N THR A 135 -12.39 -6.92 11.58
CA THR A 135 -13.65 -6.89 12.32
C THR A 135 -14.46 -5.62 11.97
N LYS A 136 -13.80 -4.47 11.82
CA LYS A 136 -14.46 -3.21 11.45
C LYS A 136 -15.15 -3.28 10.07
N LEU A 137 -14.73 -4.17 9.16
CA LEU A 137 -15.36 -4.35 7.85
C LEU A 137 -16.84 -4.78 7.89
N GLU A 138 -17.33 -5.26 9.03
CA GLU A 138 -18.76 -5.57 9.20
C GLU A 138 -19.64 -4.32 9.21
N THR A 139 -19.11 -3.20 9.72
CA THR A 139 -19.90 -2.01 10.04
C THR A 139 -19.55 -0.79 9.22
N ILE A 140 -18.33 -0.72 8.67
CA ILE A 140 -17.86 0.46 7.96
C ILE A 140 -18.28 0.49 6.49
N ASP A 141 -18.30 1.69 5.92
CA ASP A 141 -18.45 1.90 4.49
C ASP A 141 -17.11 2.09 3.74
N GLN A 142 -17.20 2.40 2.45
CA GLN A 142 -16.03 2.58 1.59
C GLN A 142 -15.21 3.82 1.94
N GLU A 143 -15.84 4.90 2.42
CA GLU A 143 -15.16 6.15 2.80
C GLU A 143 -14.36 5.93 4.08
N GLU A 144 -14.97 5.27 5.07
CA GLU A 144 -14.31 4.86 6.30
C GLU A 144 -13.16 3.87 6.04
N LEU A 145 -13.31 2.95 5.07
CA LEU A 145 -12.22 2.07 4.64
C LEU A 145 -11.05 2.85 4.01
N ILE A 146 -11.33 3.85 3.17
CA ILE A 146 -10.28 4.72 2.60
C ILE A 146 -9.57 5.48 3.71
N SER A 147 -10.30 6.00 4.69
CA SER A 147 -9.74 6.68 5.86
C SER A 147 -8.83 5.75 6.66
N MET A 148 -9.28 4.52 6.91
CA MET A 148 -8.50 3.49 7.61
C MET A 148 -7.15 3.21 6.93
N PHE A 149 -7.12 3.09 5.59
CA PHE A 149 -5.89 2.86 4.84
C PHE A 149 -5.03 4.11 4.62
N ASN A 150 -5.57 5.30 4.89
CA ASN A 150 -4.81 6.56 4.85
C ASN A 150 -4.31 7.02 6.22
N ASP A 151 -4.64 6.30 7.30
CA ASP A 151 -3.93 6.40 8.57
C ASP A 151 -2.58 5.69 8.44
N GLN A 152 -1.47 6.45 8.57
CA GLN A 152 -0.12 5.93 8.35
C GLN A 152 0.22 4.77 9.29
N GLY A 153 -0.09 4.93 10.57
CA GLY A 153 0.22 3.91 11.58
C GLY A 153 -0.52 2.61 11.31
N LEU A 154 -1.85 2.68 11.20
CA LEU A 154 -2.67 1.50 10.96
C LEU A 154 -2.35 0.85 9.62
N SER A 155 -2.21 1.62 8.54
CA SER A 155 -1.96 1.03 7.23
C SER A 155 -0.61 0.33 7.16
N ASP A 156 0.42 0.83 7.84
CA ASP A 156 1.72 0.15 7.92
C ASP A 156 1.65 -1.11 8.80
N TYR A 157 0.85 -1.12 9.88
CA TYR A 157 0.57 -2.34 10.64
C TYR A 157 -0.09 -3.43 9.78
N LEU A 158 -1.04 -3.03 8.93
CA LEU A 158 -1.67 -3.97 7.99
C LEU A 158 -0.65 -4.51 6.97
N VAL A 159 0.21 -3.66 6.44
CA VAL A 159 1.27 -4.07 5.50
C VAL A 159 2.25 -5.03 6.15
N VAL A 160 2.67 -4.81 7.39
CA VAL A 160 3.63 -5.69 8.07
C VAL A 160 3.05 -7.09 8.33
N TYR A 161 1.73 -7.18 8.54
CA TYR A 161 1.08 -8.48 8.75
C TYR A 161 0.84 -9.28 7.46
N LEU A 162 0.71 -8.60 6.31
CA LEU A 162 0.49 -9.20 4.99
C LEU A 162 1.79 -9.76 4.38
#